data_AF-A0A2E1ZRF9-F1
#
_entry.id   AF-A0A2E1ZRF9-F1
#
_cell.length_a   1.000
_cell.length_b   1.000
_cell.length_c   1.000
_cell.angle_alpha   90.00
_cell.angle_beta   90.00
_cell.angle_gamma   90.00
#
_symmetry.space_group_name_H-M   'P 1'
#
loop_
_entity.id
_entity.type
_entity.pdbx_description
1 polymer ?
#
loop_
_entity_poly.entity_id
_entity_poly.type
_entity_poly.pdbx_seq_one_letter_code
_entity_poly.pdbx_strand_id
1 'polypeptide(L)'
;MWQEFDQEVIVLGIINTSNQNQIDQFIAENSLTFPIIYDPGSSGGVQGGNTYDLYYMPNDGSPYPRDFIIGQDGTIEYANNEIDTDWMISIIEDLLGTSNIMPGDINFDEIINILDIVMLVNIILGTNQNIDNNTTTAADLNQDGFINILDVVLTVNVVLSP
;
A
#
# COMPACT_ATOMS: atom_id res chain seq x y z
N MET A 1 13.87 1.95 -5.43
CA MET A 1 13.78 2.33 -6.86
C MET A 1 12.40 2.89 -7.08
N TRP A 2 12.22 3.90 -7.94
CA TRP A 2 10.88 4.44 -8.21
C TRP A 2 10.13 3.49 -9.15
N GLN A 3 8.93 3.08 -8.76
CA GLN A 3 8.02 2.29 -9.59
C GLN A 3 7.07 3.25 -10.30
N GLU A 4 6.96 3.12 -11.62
CA GLU A 4 5.90 3.80 -12.36
C GLU A 4 4.61 3.01 -12.19
N PHE A 5 3.55 3.68 -11.79
CA PHE A 5 2.20 3.14 -11.87
C PHE A 5 1.58 3.59 -13.19
N ASP A 6 0.51 2.93 -13.62
CA ASP A 6 -0.22 3.33 -14.83
C ASP A 6 -0.91 4.70 -14.65
N GLN A 7 -1.67 5.13 -15.66
CA GLN A 7 -2.31 6.46 -15.66
C GLN A 7 -3.37 6.65 -14.56
N GLU A 8 -3.65 5.63 -13.73
CA GLU A 8 -4.66 5.67 -12.67
C GLU A 8 -4.11 6.18 -11.33
N VAL A 9 -2.78 6.21 -11.15
CA VAL A 9 -2.14 6.72 -9.92
C VAL A 9 -1.52 8.09 -10.15
N ILE A 10 -1.89 9.05 -9.30
CA ILE A 10 -1.28 10.38 -9.28
C ILE A 10 -0.30 10.47 -8.11
N VAL A 11 0.98 10.65 -8.42
CA VAL A 11 2.01 10.91 -7.41
C VAL A 11 2.34 12.41 -7.41
N LEU A 12 2.45 12.99 -6.21
CA LEU A 12 2.73 14.42 -6.03
C LEU A 12 3.66 14.61 -4.83
N GLY A 13 4.81 15.25 -5.05
CA GLY A 13 5.66 15.72 -3.96
C GLY A 13 5.22 17.10 -3.48
N ILE A 14 5.31 17.37 -2.18
CA ILE A 14 5.00 18.69 -1.61
C ILE A 14 6.20 19.17 -0.81
N ILE A 15 6.64 20.41 -1.04
CA ILE A 15 7.80 20.99 -0.34
C ILE A 15 7.54 22.45 0.04
N ASN A 16 7.99 22.86 1.22
CA ASN A 16 7.77 24.20 1.76
C ASN A 16 9.08 25.01 1.99
N THR A 17 10.24 24.37 1.78
CA THR A 17 11.58 24.92 2.10
C THR A 17 12.43 25.31 0.88
N SER A 18 11.97 25.02 -0.33
CA SER A 18 12.73 25.22 -1.57
C SER A 18 11.98 26.12 -2.55
N ASN A 19 12.70 26.95 -3.30
CA ASN A 19 12.11 27.72 -4.41
C ASN A 19 12.03 26.89 -5.70
N GLN A 20 11.29 27.39 -6.70
CA GLN A 20 11.05 26.68 -7.96
C GLN A 20 12.34 26.22 -8.66
N ASN A 21 13.38 27.05 -8.72
CA ASN A 21 14.63 26.68 -9.39
C ASN A 21 15.32 25.48 -8.70
N GLN A 22 15.28 25.44 -7.36
CA GLN A 22 15.85 24.31 -6.61
C GLN A 22 15.03 23.03 -6.82
N ILE A 23 13.71 23.16 -6.91
CA ILE A 23 12.81 22.03 -7.18
C ILE A 23 13.06 21.47 -8.58
N ASP A 24 13.10 22.34 -9.59
CA ASP A 24 13.33 21.95 -10.99
C ASP A 24 14.68 21.24 -11.15
N GLN A 25 15.72 21.76 -10.49
CA GLN A 25 17.03 21.14 -10.47
C GLN A 25 17.00 19.74 -9.80
N PHE A 26 16.33 19.60 -8.65
CA PHE A 26 16.21 18.33 -7.95
C PHE A 26 15.45 17.28 -8.78
N ILE A 27 14.35 17.66 -9.42
CA ILE A 27 13.58 16.79 -10.32
C ILE A 27 14.47 16.29 -11.47
N ALA A 28 15.20 17.21 -12.12
CA ALA A 28 16.09 16.88 -13.23
C ALA A 28 17.26 15.99 -12.81
N GLU A 29 17.90 16.28 -11.67
CA GLU A 29 19.05 15.50 -11.16
C GLU A 29 18.66 14.07 -10.77
N ASN A 30 17.44 13.87 -10.26
CA ASN A 30 16.97 12.57 -9.81
C ASN A 30 16.09 11.84 -10.84
N SER A 31 15.91 12.42 -12.03
CA SER A 31 15.05 11.87 -13.10
C SER A 31 13.64 11.54 -12.60
N LEU A 32 13.08 12.38 -11.72
CA LEU A 32 11.72 12.19 -11.21
C LEU A 32 10.72 12.50 -12.32
N THR A 33 9.70 11.66 -12.44
CA THR A 33 8.65 11.77 -13.46
C THR A 33 7.36 12.37 -12.92
N PHE A 34 7.26 12.51 -11.59
CA PHE A 34 6.14 13.15 -10.91
C PHE A 34 6.48 14.59 -10.48
N PRO A 35 5.49 15.50 -10.46
CA PRO A 35 5.72 16.87 -10.05
C PRO A 35 5.98 17.00 -8.54
N ILE A 36 6.80 17.98 -8.19
CA ILE A 36 6.93 18.47 -6.81
C ILE A 36 6.39 19.90 -6.78
N ILE A 37 5.42 20.18 -5.92
CA ILE A 37 4.79 21.50 -5.78
C ILE A 37 5.26 22.21 -4.51
N TYR A 38 5.34 23.53 -4.61
CA TYR A 38 5.66 24.39 -3.47
C TYR A 38 4.42 24.63 -2.60
N ASP A 39 4.51 24.33 -1.31
CA ASP A 39 3.49 24.64 -0.31
C ASP A 39 3.78 25.98 0.39
N PRO A 40 2.99 27.03 0.12
CA PRO A 40 3.20 28.35 0.72
C PRO A 40 2.75 28.37 2.18
N GLY A 41 3.11 29.43 2.91
CA GLY A 41 2.66 29.63 4.29
C GLY A 41 3.66 29.18 5.36
N SER A 42 4.78 28.57 4.97
CA SER A 42 5.94 28.42 5.86
C SER A 42 6.74 29.73 5.93
N SER A 43 7.21 30.10 7.13
CA SER A 43 8.16 31.20 7.31
C SER A 43 9.60 30.86 6.87
N GLY A 44 9.78 29.82 6.05
CA GLY A 44 11.07 29.37 5.53
C GLY A 44 11.79 28.35 6.43
N GLY A 45 11.06 27.64 7.29
CA GLY A 45 11.59 26.57 8.13
C GLY A 45 11.09 25.19 7.73
N VAL A 46 11.67 24.15 8.33
CA VAL A 46 11.19 22.75 8.30
C VAL A 46 9.92 22.59 9.16
N GLN A 47 9.04 23.57 9.22
CA GLN A 47 7.76 23.47 9.91
C GLN A 47 6.82 24.47 9.25
N GLY A 48 5.56 24.08 9.08
CA GLY A 48 4.53 24.93 8.48
C GLY A 48 4.24 24.62 7.02
N GLY A 49 3.42 25.48 6.42
CA GLY A 49 2.90 25.32 5.06
C GLY A 49 1.41 25.03 5.13
N ASN A 50 0.63 25.71 4.29
CA ASN A 50 -0.83 25.67 4.36
C ASN A 50 -1.36 24.25 4.22
N THR A 51 -0.77 23.46 3.31
CA THR A 51 -1.14 22.06 3.09
C THR A 51 -0.52 21.17 4.16
N TYR A 52 0.77 21.37 4.46
CA TYR A 52 1.49 20.62 5.48
C TYR A 52 0.80 20.65 6.86
N ASP A 53 0.24 21.81 7.24
CA ASP A 53 -0.42 22.03 8.54
C ASP A 53 -1.76 21.28 8.65
N LEU A 54 -2.41 20.96 7.53
CA LEU A 54 -3.66 20.19 7.53
C LEU A 54 -3.43 18.70 7.82
N TYR A 55 -2.26 18.18 7.47
CA TYR A 55 -1.90 16.75 7.59
C TYR A 55 -0.84 16.52 8.67
N TYR A 56 -1.01 17.18 9.82
CA TYR A 56 -0.14 17.03 10.97
C TYR A 56 -0.42 15.71 11.71
N MET A 57 0.63 14.90 11.94
CA MET A 57 0.56 13.66 12.73
C MET A 57 1.06 13.92 14.16
N PRO A 58 0.21 13.80 15.20
CA PRO A 58 0.63 14.03 16.57
C PRO A 58 1.51 12.88 17.12
N ASN A 59 2.50 13.24 17.95
CA ASN A 59 3.38 12.37 18.75
C ASN A 59 4.53 11.64 18.03
N ASP A 60 4.82 11.94 16.77
CA ASP A 60 5.64 11.04 15.95
C ASP A 60 7.11 11.46 15.74
N GLY A 61 7.68 12.25 16.66
CA GLY A 61 9.13 12.46 16.84
C GLY A 61 9.88 13.24 15.74
N SER A 62 9.73 12.85 14.47
CA SER A 62 10.27 13.53 13.29
C SER A 62 9.13 14.02 12.41
N PRO A 63 9.03 15.33 12.11
CA PRO A 63 8.01 15.83 11.19
C PRO A 63 8.24 15.43 9.72
N TYR A 64 9.31 14.70 9.38
CA TYR A 64 9.70 14.36 8.00
C TYR A 64 10.39 13.00 7.85
N PRO A 65 10.26 12.35 6.68
CA PRO A 65 9.26 12.59 5.62
C PRO A 65 7.85 12.20 6.06
N ARG A 66 6.79 12.52 5.28
CA ARG A 66 5.42 12.05 5.50
C ARG A 66 4.84 11.54 4.20
N ASP A 67 4.41 10.30 4.20
CA ASP A 67 3.86 9.64 3.02
C ASP A 67 2.38 9.35 3.26
N PHE A 68 1.56 9.68 2.25
CA PHE A 68 0.12 9.48 2.27
C PHE A 68 -0.33 8.74 1.01
N ILE A 69 -1.26 7.80 1.17
CA ILE A 69 -2.00 7.21 0.06
C ILE A 69 -3.47 7.56 0.28
N ILE A 70 -4.09 8.13 -0.76
CA ILE A 70 -5.48 8.60 -0.74
C ILE A 70 -6.30 7.71 -1.68
N GLY A 71 -7.38 7.13 -1.17
CA GLY A 71 -8.31 6.33 -1.95
C GLY A 71 -9.10 7.16 -2.96
N GLN A 72 -9.74 6.49 -3.92
CA GLN A 72 -10.53 7.16 -4.97
C GLN A 72 -11.75 7.92 -4.43
N ASP A 73 -12.24 7.57 -3.25
CA ASP A 73 -13.32 8.25 -2.52
C ASP A 73 -12.81 9.37 -1.59
N GLY A 74 -11.49 9.58 -1.53
CA GLY A 74 -10.84 10.63 -0.75
C GLY A 74 -10.48 10.24 0.70
N THR A 75 -10.61 8.96 1.07
CA THR A 75 -10.13 8.45 2.37
C THR A 75 -8.60 8.40 2.42
N ILE A 76 -8.03 8.51 3.61
CA ILE A 76 -6.60 8.26 3.83
C ILE A 76 -6.44 6.76 4.12
N GLU A 77 -5.77 6.06 3.21
CA GLU A 77 -5.53 4.60 3.30
C GLU A 77 -4.15 4.29 3.90
N TYR A 78 -3.21 5.22 3.76
CA TYR A 78 -1.89 5.15 4.36
C TYR A 78 -1.46 6.52 4.87
N ALA A 79 -0.85 6.56 6.05
CA ALA A 79 -0.26 7.75 6.63
C ALA A 79 0.89 7.33 7.55
N ASN A 80 2.15 7.60 7.16
CA ASN A 80 3.31 7.26 7.96
C ASN A 80 4.44 8.28 7.80
N ASN A 81 5.30 8.38 8.81
CA ASN A 81 6.50 9.22 8.80
C ASN A 81 7.79 8.41 8.49
N GLU A 82 7.67 7.10 8.34
CA GLU A 82 8.72 6.23 7.82
C GLU A 82 8.30 5.67 6.46
N ILE A 83 9.26 5.61 5.54
CA ILE A 83 9.03 5.04 4.22
C ILE A 83 9.08 3.51 4.30
N ASP A 84 7.94 2.87 4.02
CA ASP A 84 7.81 1.43 3.81
C ASP A 84 7.28 1.21 2.40
N THR A 85 8.19 1.00 1.46
CA THR A 85 7.84 0.93 0.04
C THR A 85 7.02 -0.31 -0.29
N ASP A 86 7.28 -1.44 0.37
CA ASP A 86 6.56 -2.69 0.11
C ASP A 86 5.11 -2.58 0.58
N TRP A 87 4.89 -2.00 1.77
CA TRP A 87 3.53 -1.76 2.27
C TRP A 87 2.78 -0.69 1.46
N MET A 88 3.47 0.38 1.03
CA MET A 88 2.86 1.38 0.17
C MET A 88 2.43 0.79 -1.19
N ILE A 89 3.26 -0.04 -1.82
CA ILE A 89 2.93 -0.70 -3.08
C ILE A 89 1.72 -1.62 -2.89
N SER A 90 1.67 -2.41 -1.81
CA SER A 90 0.54 -3.33 -1.59
C SER A 90 -0.80 -2.60 -1.42
N ILE A 91 -0.81 -1.46 -0.72
CA ILE A 91 -2.01 -0.62 -0.59
C ILE A 91 -2.43 -0.07 -1.96
N ILE A 92 -1.48 0.43 -2.76
CA ILE A 92 -1.80 0.97 -4.10
C ILE A 92 -2.36 -0.14 -5.00
N GLU A 93 -1.79 -1.34 -4.98
CA GLU A 93 -2.25 -2.48 -5.77
C GLU A 93 -3.66 -2.97 -5.35
N ASP A 94 -3.97 -2.95 -4.05
CA ASP A 94 -5.31 -3.25 -3.53
C ASP A 94 -6.32 -2.20 -4.02
N LEU A 95 -5.96 -0.90 -3.97
CA LEU A 95 -6.81 0.20 -4.45
C LEU A 95 -7.04 0.17 -5.96
N LEU A 96 -6.08 -0.32 -6.74
CA LEU A 96 -6.22 -0.51 -8.19
C LEU A 96 -6.90 -1.84 -8.56
N GLY A 97 -7.06 -2.76 -7.61
CA GLY A 97 -7.49 -4.12 -7.88
C GLY A 97 -6.52 -4.89 -8.79
N THR A 98 -5.26 -4.47 -8.84
CA THR A 98 -4.19 -5.07 -9.65
C THR A 98 -3.28 -5.97 -8.84
N SER A 99 -3.57 -6.17 -7.55
CA SER A 99 -2.90 -7.19 -6.75
C SER A 99 -3.01 -8.52 -7.51
N ASN A 100 -1.87 -9.08 -7.94
CA ASN A 100 -1.80 -10.38 -8.60
C ASN A 100 -2.02 -11.49 -7.57
N ILE A 101 -3.19 -11.48 -6.94
CA ILE A 101 -3.60 -12.48 -5.99
C ILE A 101 -4.10 -13.67 -6.78
N MET A 102 -3.37 -14.77 -6.70
CA MET A 102 -3.83 -16.06 -7.20
C MET A 102 -4.74 -16.66 -6.14
N PRO A 103 -6.05 -16.83 -6.39
CA PRO A 103 -6.96 -17.39 -5.38
C PRO A 103 -6.51 -18.80 -4.96
N GLY A 104 -6.35 -19.01 -3.65
CA GLY A 104 -5.83 -20.24 -3.07
C GLY A 104 -4.31 -20.33 -2.90
N ASP A 105 -3.54 -19.36 -3.39
CA ASP A 105 -2.12 -19.19 -3.08
C ASP A 105 -1.97 -18.24 -1.87
N ILE A 106 -1.93 -18.81 -0.68
CA ILE A 106 -2.04 -18.05 0.58
C ILE A 106 -0.67 -17.62 1.08
N ASN A 107 0.39 -18.32 0.66
CA ASN A 107 1.77 -17.96 0.98
C ASN A 107 2.44 -17.11 -0.11
N PHE A 108 1.74 -16.86 -1.23
CA PHE A 108 2.20 -16.08 -2.39
C PHE A 108 3.48 -16.66 -3.02
N ASP A 109 3.61 -17.99 -3.06
CA ASP A 109 4.73 -18.69 -3.70
C ASP A 109 4.44 -19.12 -5.14
N GLU A 110 3.30 -18.71 -5.68
CA GLU A 110 2.77 -19.03 -7.02
C GLU A 110 2.41 -20.52 -7.20
N ILE A 111 2.37 -21.32 -6.13
CA ILE A 111 2.09 -22.76 -6.17
C ILE A 111 1.01 -23.14 -5.15
N ILE A 112 -0.22 -23.29 -5.62
CA ILE A 112 -1.32 -23.81 -4.80
C ILE A 112 -1.06 -25.29 -4.43
N ASN A 113 -0.76 -25.55 -3.16
CA ASN A 113 -0.46 -26.89 -2.65
C ASN A 113 -0.94 -27.09 -1.19
N ILE A 114 -0.41 -28.14 -0.54
CA ILE A 114 -0.79 -28.49 0.84
C ILE A 114 -0.37 -27.42 1.87
N LEU A 115 0.64 -26.61 1.56
CA LEU A 115 1.08 -25.53 2.43
C LEU A 115 0.01 -24.45 2.56
N ASP A 116 -0.67 -24.08 1.48
CA ASP A 116 -1.77 -23.11 1.50
C ASP A 116 -2.93 -23.63 2.35
N ILE A 117 -3.28 -24.91 2.22
CA ILE A 117 -4.31 -25.56 3.05
C ILE A 117 -3.94 -25.48 4.54
N VAL A 118 -2.68 -25.73 4.89
CA VAL A 118 -2.22 -25.64 6.29
C VAL A 118 -2.32 -24.19 6.79
N MET A 119 -1.96 -23.20 5.97
CA MET A 119 -2.09 -21.79 6.33
C MET A 119 -3.55 -21.37 6.49
N LEU A 120 -4.43 -21.78 5.58
CA LEU A 120 -5.87 -21.52 5.66
C LEU A 120 -6.48 -22.07 6.95
N VAL A 121 -6.11 -23.30 7.33
CA VAL A 121 -6.56 -23.90 8.60
C VAL A 121 -6.03 -23.11 9.79
N ASN A 122 -4.79 -22.62 9.77
CA ASN A 122 -4.25 -21.77 10.84
C ASN A 122 -5.00 -20.43 10.95
N ILE A 123 -5.39 -19.84 9.83
CA ILE A 123 -6.22 -18.63 9.78
C ILE A 123 -7.58 -18.92 10.44
N ILE A 124 -8.26 -19.98 10.02
CA ILE A 124 -9.58 -20.38 10.56
C ILE A 124 -9.52 -20.67 12.07
N LEU A 125 -8.43 -21.28 12.53
CA LEU A 125 -8.22 -21.57 13.95
C LEU A 125 -7.75 -20.34 14.77
N GLY A 126 -7.51 -19.21 14.12
CA GLY A 126 -7.03 -17.99 14.76
C GLY A 126 -5.61 -18.12 15.34
N THR A 127 -4.82 -19.07 14.85
CA THR A 127 -3.40 -19.22 15.21
C THR A 127 -2.51 -18.26 14.41
N ASN A 128 -3.02 -17.74 13.29
CA ASN A 128 -2.47 -16.59 12.59
C ASN A 128 -3.50 -15.44 12.63
N GLN A 129 -3.26 -14.42 13.47
CA GLN A 129 -4.22 -13.33 13.73
C GLN A 129 -3.94 -12.05 12.94
N ASN A 130 -2.77 -11.94 12.32
CA ASN A 130 -2.38 -10.77 11.54
C ASN A 130 -2.26 -11.16 10.08
N ILE A 131 -3.41 -11.36 9.44
CA ILE A 131 -3.48 -11.50 7.98
C ILE A 131 -3.84 -10.16 7.37
N ASP A 132 -3.19 -9.81 6.27
CA ASP A 132 -3.51 -8.62 5.49
C ASP A 132 -4.70 -8.87 4.54
N ASN A 133 -5.13 -7.82 3.84
CA ASN A 133 -6.21 -7.89 2.87
C ASN A 133 -5.89 -8.87 1.73
N ASN A 134 -4.64 -8.88 1.27
CA ASN A 134 -4.21 -9.77 0.19
C ASN A 134 -4.37 -11.25 0.57
N THR A 135 -3.92 -11.60 1.77
CA THR A 135 -4.06 -12.96 2.32
C THR A 135 -5.53 -13.30 2.51
N THR A 136 -6.34 -12.33 2.93
CA THR A 136 -7.78 -12.50 3.10
C THR A 136 -8.47 -12.80 1.75
N THR A 137 -8.13 -12.04 0.71
CA THR A 137 -8.63 -12.23 -0.65
C THR A 137 -8.15 -13.53 -1.28
N ALA A 138 -6.89 -13.94 -1.02
CA ALA A 138 -6.36 -15.23 -1.47
C ALA A 138 -7.06 -16.42 -0.79
N ALA A 139 -7.42 -16.26 0.49
CA ALA A 139 -8.02 -17.29 1.34
C ALA A 139 -9.54 -17.47 1.12
N ASP A 140 -10.26 -16.45 0.68
CA ASP A 140 -11.70 -16.50 0.38
C ASP A 140 -11.95 -16.97 -1.06
N LEU A 141 -11.95 -18.29 -1.26
CA LEU A 141 -12.03 -18.89 -2.61
C LEU A 141 -13.42 -18.78 -3.23
N ASN A 142 -14.47 -18.73 -2.41
CA ASN A 142 -15.84 -18.60 -2.91
C ASN A 142 -16.33 -17.15 -2.95
N GLN A 143 -15.53 -16.20 -2.48
CA GLN A 143 -15.82 -14.76 -2.45
C GLN A 143 -17.12 -14.44 -1.70
N ASP A 144 -17.40 -15.19 -0.64
CA ASP A 144 -18.59 -14.96 0.20
C ASP A 144 -18.31 -14.01 1.38
N GLY A 145 -17.06 -13.56 1.53
CA GLY A 145 -16.59 -12.67 2.57
C GLY A 145 -16.23 -13.37 3.88
N PHE A 146 -16.30 -14.71 3.96
CA PHE A 146 -15.99 -15.47 5.16
C PHE A 146 -14.96 -16.57 4.90
N ILE A 147 -13.76 -16.41 5.47
CA ILE A 147 -12.75 -17.47 5.47
C ILE A 147 -13.18 -18.61 6.42
N ASN A 148 -13.58 -19.75 5.87
CA ASN A 148 -14.08 -20.89 6.62
C ASN A 148 -13.74 -22.25 5.97
N ILE A 149 -14.35 -23.33 6.49
CA ILE A 149 -14.07 -24.69 6.01
C ILE A 149 -14.43 -24.91 4.53
N LEU A 150 -15.33 -24.10 3.97
CA LEU A 150 -15.71 -24.17 2.56
C LEU A 150 -14.53 -23.77 1.67
N ASP A 151 -13.75 -22.76 2.04
CA ASP A 151 -12.54 -22.36 1.31
C ASP A 151 -11.51 -23.48 1.30
N VAL A 152 -11.31 -24.16 2.44
CA VAL A 152 -10.41 -25.32 2.53
C VAL A 152 -10.81 -26.42 1.55
N VAL A 153 -12.11 -26.72 1.46
CA VAL A 153 -12.63 -27.73 0.51
C VAL A 153 -12.36 -27.30 -0.93
N LEU A 154 -12.51 -26.01 -1.25
CA LEU A 154 -12.23 -25.48 -2.58
C LEU A 154 -10.73 -25.54 -2.92
N THR A 155 -9.85 -25.17 -1.99
CA THR A 155 -8.39 -25.24 -2.20
C THR A 155 -7.97 -26.70 -2.41
N VAL A 156 -8.51 -27.63 -1.62
CA VAL A 156 -8.27 -29.08 -1.82
C VAL A 156 -8.72 -29.53 -3.22
N ASN A 157 -9.88 -29.06 -3.70
CA ASN A 157 -10.34 -29.40 -5.04
C ASN A 157 -9.40 -28.86 -6.13
N VAL A 158 -8.84 -27.65 -5.96
CA VAL A 158 -7.84 -27.09 -6.86
C VAL A 158 -6.57 -27.95 -6.86
N VAL A 159 -6.04 -28.28 -5.67
CA VAL A 159 -4.84 -29.12 -5.53
C VAL A 159 -5.01 -30.52 -6.15
N LEU A 160 -6.22 -31.09 -6.07
CA LEU A 160 -6.53 -32.44 -6.55
C LEU A 160 -7.04 -32.49 -8.00
N SER A 161 -7.27 -31.34 -8.66
CA SER A 161 -7.74 -31.24 -10.04
C SER A 161 -6.60 -30.77 -10.95
N PRO A 162 -5.72 -31.69 -11.42
CA PRO A 162 -4.57 -31.37 -12.25
C PRO A 162 -4.95 -30.86 -13.65
#